data_AF-A0A821F3F7-F1
#
_entry.id   AF-A0A821F3F7-F1
#
_cell.length_a   1.000
_cell.length_b   1.000
_cell.length_c   1.000
_cell.angle_alpha   90.00
_cell.angle_beta   90.00
_cell.angle_gamma   90.00
#
_symmetry.space_group_name_H-M   'P 1'
#
loop_
_entity.id
_entity.type
_entity.pdbx_description
1 polymer ?
#
loop_
_entity_poly.entity_id
_entity_poly.type
_entity_poly.pdbx_seq_one_letter_code
_entity_poly.pdbx_strand_id
1 'polypeptide(L)'
;YSSTFQSHLQHLNSVLERIQSSGLTLHISKCQFCKTKLKYLGHVVSQSGIEPDPDKVRAVRDYPVPTRIKDVRAFLGLTSYYRRFIRNYATIAEPL
;
A
#
# COMPACT_ATOMS: atom_id res chain seq x y z
N TYR A 1 0.22 -14.69 1.61
CA TYR A 1 0.27 -14.67 3.09
C TYR A 1 0.34 -16.11 3.59
N SER A 2 0.93 -16.36 4.75
CA SER A 2 1.08 -17.71 5.31
C SER A 2 1.01 -17.63 6.83
N SER A 3 0.34 -18.59 7.46
CA SER A 3 0.08 -18.55 8.90
C SER A 3 1.28 -18.99 9.76
N THR A 4 2.24 -19.69 9.17
CA THR A 4 3.45 -20.16 9.84
C THR A 4 4.68 -19.91 8.98
N PHE A 5 5.85 -19.84 9.59
CA PHE A 5 7.11 -19.70 8.85
C PHE A 5 7.36 -20.88 7.91
N GLN A 6 7.06 -22.10 8.35
CA GLN A 6 7.22 -23.31 7.52
C GLN A 6 6.34 -23.27 6.27
N SER A 7 5.05 -22.93 6.42
CA SER A 7 4.17 -22.76 5.26
C SER A 7 4.59 -21.60 4.37
N HIS A 8 5.19 -20.55 4.94
CA HIS A 8 5.73 -19.43 4.18
C HIS A 8 6.89 -19.84 3.28
N LEU A 9 7.82 -20.66 3.78
CA LEU A 9 8.93 -21.19 2.98
C LEU A 9 8.43 -22.09 1.84
N GLN A 10 7.43 -22.93 2.10
CA GLN A 10 6.81 -23.76 1.07
C GLN A 10 6.19 -22.91 -0.05
N HIS A 11 5.38 -21.90 0.31
CA HIS A 11 4.79 -20.99 -0.68
C HIS A 11 5.86 -20.21 -1.45
N LEU A 12 6.90 -19.73 -0.76
CA LEU A 12 7.99 -18.99 -1.39
C LEU A 12 8.68 -19.87 -2.42
N ASN A 13 9.01 -21.12 -2.08
CA ASN A 13 9.62 -22.06 -3.00
C ASN A 13 8.74 -22.29 -4.24
N SER A 14 7.44 -22.56 -4.05
CA SER A 14 6.51 -22.76 -5.17
C SER A 14 6.38 -21.53 -6.08
N VAL A 15 6.44 -20.31 -5.53
CA VAL A 15 6.40 -19.08 -6.32
C VAL A 15 7.69 -18.90 -7.11
N LEU A 16 8.84 -19.12 -6.48
CA LEU A 16 10.15 -18.99 -7.13
C LEU A 16 10.33 -20.02 -8.27
N GLU A 17 9.90 -21.26 -8.06
CA GLU A 17 9.89 -22.30 -9.09
C GLU A 17 9.05 -21.91 -10.31
N ARG A 18 7.87 -21.32 -10.10
CA ARG A 18 7.00 -20.84 -11.19
C ARG A 18 7.59 -19.64 -11.95
N ILE A 19 8.27 -18.75 -11.24
CA ILE A 19 8.98 -17.61 -11.85
C ILE A 19 10.11 -18.14 -12.72
N GLN A 20 10.89 -19.09 -12.20
CA GLN A 20 11.98 -19.71 -12.95
C GLN A 20 11.48 -20.46 -14.19
N SER A 21 10.42 -21.27 -14.06
CA SER A 21 9.87 -22.07 -15.17
C SER A 21 9.23 -21.23 -16.26
N SER A 22 8.78 -20.01 -15.94
CA SER A 22 8.29 -19.04 -16.92
C SER A 22 9.38 -18.20 -17.58
N GLY A 23 10.65 -18.41 -17.23
CA GLY A 23 11.79 -17.65 -17.77
C GLY A 23 11.87 -16.21 -17.24
N LEU A 24 11.16 -15.89 -16.16
CA LEU A 24 11.21 -14.58 -15.52
C LEU A 24 12.37 -14.52 -14.52
N THR A 25 12.91 -13.30 -14.33
CA THR A 25 13.98 -13.04 -13.36
C THR A 25 13.55 -12.01 -12.33
N LEU A 26 14.09 -12.14 -11.11
CA LEU A 26 13.80 -11.22 -10.01
C LEU A 26 14.93 -10.22 -9.83
N HIS A 27 14.55 -8.95 -9.68
CA HIS A 27 15.48 -7.89 -9.29
C HIS A 27 15.68 -7.92 -7.77
N ILE A 28 16.68 -8.66 -7.30
CA ILE A 28 16.89 -8.99 -5.88
C ILE A 28 16.85 -7.77 -4.95
N SER A 29 17.40 -6.61 -5.35
CA SER A 29 17.37 -5.42 -4.49
C SER A 29 15.98 -4.79 -4.28
N LYS A 30 14.98 -5.19 -5.07
CA LYS A 30 13.57 -4.82 -4.89
C LYS A 30 12.78 -5.89 -4.12
N CYS A 31 13.35 -7.07 -3.91
CA CYS A 31 12.69 -8.17 -3.23
C CYS A 31 12.79 -8.03 -1.71
N GLN A 32 11.70 -8.33 -1.02
CA GLN A 32 11.63 -8.36 0.43
C GLN A 32 11.02 -9.71 0.85
N PHE A 33 11.81 -10.55 1.50
CA PHE A 33 11.39 -11.89 1.91
C PHE A 33 11.19 -11.99 3.42
N CYS A 34 10.25 -12.83 3.84
CA CYS A 34 10.01 -13.21 5.25
C CYS A 34 9.87 -12.02 6.21
N LYS A 35 9.25 -10.92 5.77
CA LYS A 35 9.01 -9.73 6.61
C LYS A 35 7.68 -9.81 7.34
N THR A 36 7.68 -9.42 8.61
CA THR A 36 6.45 -9.28 9.43
C THR A 36 5.67 -8.01 9.09
N LYS A 37 6.32 -7.02 8.48
CA LYS A 37 5.77 -5.75 8.02
C LYS A 37 6.44 -5.33 6.71
N LEU A 38 5.66 -4.98 5.69
CA LEU A 38 6.17 -4.49 4.41
C LEU A 38 5.29 -3.41 3.79
N LYS A 39 5.86 -2.61 2.89
CA LYS A 39 5.12 -1.67 2.05
C LYS A 39 4.65 -2.37 0.78
N TYR A 40 3.36 -2.30 0.49
CA TYR A 40 2.75 -2.91 -0.69
C TYR A 40 1.60 -2.04 -1.20
N LEU A 41 1.68 -1.60 -2.46
CA LEU A 41 0.65 -0.79 -3.14
C LEU A 41 0.16 0.41 -2.32
N GLY A 42 1.07 1.24 -1.80
CA GLY A 42 0.69 2.43 -1.01
C GLY A 42 0.14 2.13 0.39
N HIS A 43 0.19 0.88 0.82
CA HIS A 43 -0.17 0.44 2.15
C HIS A 43 1.00 -0.20 2.86
N VAL A 44 0.87 -0.29 4.17
CA VAL A 44 1.73 -1.07 5.03
C VAL A 44 0.94 -2.29 5.47
N VAL A 45 1.44 -3.48 5.13
CA VAL A 45 0.81 -4.76 5.46
C VAL A 45 1.60 -5.40 6.59
N SER A 46 0.92 -5.78 7.66
CA SER A 46 1.51 -6.48 8.79
C SER A 46 0.53 -7.46 9.43
N GLN A 47 0.94 -8.10 10.53
CA GLN A 47 0.05 -8.97 11.32
C GLN A 47 -1.15 -8.22 11.92
N SER A 48 -1.04 -6.92 12.18
CA SER A 48 -2.16 -6.10 12.69
C SER A 48 -3.19 -5.75 11.61
N GLY A 49 -2.90 -6.04 10.34
CA GLY A 49 -3.75 -5.74 9.20
C GLY A 49 -3.08 -4.79 8.19
N ILE A 50 -3.90 -4.01 7.52
CA ILE A 50 -3.50 -3.08 6.45
C ILE A 50 -3.62 -1.65 6.98
N GLU A 51 -2.55 -0.89 6.87
CA GLU A 51 -2.47 0.51 7.29
C GLU A 51 -2.11 1.40 6.08
N PRO A 52 -2.49 2.70 6.05
CA PRO A 52 -1.94 3.65 5.09
C PRO A 52 -0.42 3.73 5.18
N ASP A 53 0.28 3.88 4.05
CA ASP A 53 1.71 4.18 4.08
C ASP A 53 1.94 5.54 4.78
N PRO A 54 2.77 5.61 5.85
CA PRO A 54 3.11 6.87 6.52
C PRO A 54 3.59 7.97 5.58
N ASP A 55 4.27 7.62 4.48
CA ASP A 55 4.74 8.60 3.50
C ASP A 55 3.57 9.23 2.73
N LYS A 56 2.49 8.47 2.51
CA LYS A 56 1.28 8.93 1.85
C LYS A 56 0.39 9.74 2.79
N VAL A 57 0.35 9.35 4.07
CA VAL A 57 -0.26 10.17 5.14
C VAL A 57 0.45 11.51 5.25
N ARG A 58 1.79 11.51 5.25
CA ARG A 58 2.59 12.73 5.25
C ARG A 58 2.31 13.60 4.03
N ALA A 59 2.21 13.02 2.83
CA ALA A 59 1.90 13.76 1.62
C ALA A 59 0.51 14.45 1.67
N VAL A 60 -0.47 13.85 2.35
CA VAL A 60 -1.78 14.48 2.59
C VAL A 60 -1.68 15.60 3.62
N ARG A 61 -0.96 15.37 4.73
CA ARG A 61 -0.77 16.37 5.80
C ARG A 61 -0.03 17.62 5.30
N ASP A 62 1.00 17.41 4.49
CA ASP A 62 1.86 18.48 3.96
C ASP A 62 1.33 19.03 2.62
N TYR A 63 0.14 18.61 2.19
CA TYR A 63 -0.45 19.08 0.94
C TYR A 63 -0.77 20.57 1.05
N PRO A 64 -0.34 21.41 0.09
CA PRO A 64 -0.57 22.85 0.15
C PRO A 64 -2.06 23.17 0.06
N VAL A 65 -2.50 24.24 0.73
CA VAL A 65 -3.91 24.67 0.70
C VAL A 65 -4.34 24.90 -0.75
N PRO A 66 -5.34 24.15 -1.26
CA PRO A 66 -5.80 24.31 -2.63
C PRO A 66 -6.36 25.72 -2.88
N THR A 67 -5.94 26.37 -3.96
CA THR A 67 -6.43 27.70 -4.34
C THR A 67 -7.29 27.68 -5.60
N ARG A 68 -7.33 26.55 -6.32
CA ARG A 68 -8.10 26.37 -7.56
C ARG A 68 -8.86 25.06 -7.52
N ILE A 69 -9.95 25.00 -8.30
CA ILE A 69 -10.80 23.80 -8.44
C ILE A 69 -9.98 22.56 -8.81
N LYS A 70 -8.98 22.68 -9.70
CA LYS A 70 -8.15 21.54 -10.08
C LYS A 70 -7.28 21.01 -8.94
N ASP A 71 -6.85 21.88 -8.03
CA ASP A 71 -6.01 21.53 -6.89
C ASP A 71 -6.86 20.79 -5.84
N VAL A 72 -8.13 21.19 -5.67
CA VAL A 72 -9.12 20.49 -4.84
C VAL A 72 -9.39 19.09 -5.40
N ARG A 73 -9.65 18.96 -6.71
CA ARG A 73 -9.88 17.65 -7.34
C ARG A 73 -8.68 16.72 -7.19
N ALA A 74 -7.46 17.24 -7.31
CA ALA A 74 -6.24 16.47 -7.09
C ALA A 74 -6.11 16.01 -5.63
N PHE A 75 -6.42 16.89 -4.67
CA PHE A 75 -6.44 16.55 -3.25
C PHE A 75 -7.48 15.45 -2.94
N LEU A 76 -8.71 15.58 -3.44
CA LEU A 76 -9.74 14.54 -3.29
C LEU A 76 -9.35 13.22 -3.96
N GLY A 77 -8.65 13.26 -5.10
CA GLY A 77 -8.09 12.07 -5.73
C GLY A 77 -7.09 11.34 -4.83
N LEU A 78 -6.19 12.09 -4.19
CA LEU A 78 -5.20 11.54 -3.25
C LEU A 78 -5.85 10.95 -2.00
N THR A 79 -6.77 11.68 -1.36
CA THR A 79 -7.38 11.29 -0.09
C THR A 79 -8.43 10.19 -0.25
N SER A 80 -9.15 10.16 -1.38
CA SER A 80 -10.15 9.12 -1.66
C SER A 80 -9.54 7.71 -1.77
N TYR A 81 -8.28 7.59 -2.19
CA TYR A 81 -7.56 6.31 -2.20
C TYR A 81 -7.48 5.68 -0.80
N TYR A 82 -7.40 6.51 0.24
CA TYR A 82 -7.33 6.10 1.64
C TYR A 82 -8.67 6.22 2.38
N ARG A 83 -9.78 6.47 1.67
CA ARG A 83 -11.12 6.70 2.28
C ARG A 83 -11.56 5.64 3.29
N ARG A 84 -11.14 4.38 3.12
CA ARG A 84 -11.50 3.28 4.03
C ARG A 84 -10.97 3.48 5.46
N PHE A 85 -9.93 4.32 5.62
CA PHE A 85 -9.28 4.62 6.89
C PHE A 85 -9.77 5.94 7.50
N ILE A 86 -10.66 6.66 6.81
CA ILE A 86 -11.17 7.97 7.24
C ILE A 86 -12.65 7.81 7.53
N ARG A 87 -13.01 7.83 8.82
CA ARG A 87 -14.41 7.75 9.24
C ARG A 87 -15.19 8.93 8.65
N ASN A 88 -16.35 8.65 8.06
CA ASN A 88 -17.23 9.65 7.45
C ASN A 88 -16.56 10.49 6.33
N TYR A 89 -15.64 9.89 5.56
CA TYR A 89 -14.92 10.58 4.49
C TYR A 89 -15.84 11.38 3.55
N ALA A 90 -16.95 10.80 3.11
CA ALA A 90 -17.88 11.46 2.18
C ALA A 90 -18.45 12.76 2.75
N THR A 91 -18.89 12.76 4.01
CA THR A 91 -19.42 13.95 4.70
C THR A 91 -18.35 15.02 4.91
N ILE A 92 -17.11 14.60 5.21
CA ILE A 92 -15.98 15.54 5.38
C ILE A 92 -15.59 16.18 4.04
N ALA A 93 -15.66 15.41 2.95
CA ALA A 93 -15.28 15.85 1.62
C ALA A 93 -16.39 16.60 0.86
N GLU A 94 -17.64 16.50 1.29
CA GLU A 94 -18.81 17.15 0.67
C GLU A 94 -18.69 18.67 0.45
N PRO A 95 -18.17 19.47 1.41
CA PRO A 95 -18.08 20.93 1.22
C PRO A 95 -16.88 21.38 0.37
N LEU A 96 -16.06 20.46 -0.17
CA LEU A 96 -14.81 20.75 -0.88
C LEU A 96 -14.97 20.78 -2.41
#